data_AF-A0AAP1EEE4-F1
#
_entry.id   AF-A0AAP1EEE4-F1
#
_cell.length_a   1.000
_cell.length_b   1.000
_cell.length_c   1.000
_cell.angle_alpha   90.00
_cell.angle_beta   90.00
_cell.angle_gamma   90.00
#
_symmetry.space_group_name_H-M   'P 1'
#
loop_
_entity.id
_entity.type
_entity.pdbx_description
1 polymer ?
#
loop_
_entity_poly.entity_id
_entity_poly.type
_entity_poly.pdbx_seq_one_letter_code
_entity_poly.pdbx_strand_id
1 'polypeptide(L)' 'MNPKNKKERVIESLSKVQSAKNIDDCQDYMLEMLWRIAEGTKYESDVSIAFDCLQQHRDRIAEGKGS' A
#
# COMPACT_ATOMS: atom_id res chain seq x y z
N MET A 1 -11.79 16.09 -15.31
CA MET A 1 -10.67 15.70 -14.44
C MET A 1 -9.80 14.75 -15.27
N ASN A 2 -8.58 15.13 -15.63
CA ASN A 2 -7.70 14.23 -16.38
C ASN A 2 -7.27 13.09 -15.44
N PRO A 3 -7.46 11.81 -15.79
CA PRO A 3 -6.94 10.73 -14.96
C PRO A 3 -5.41 10.86 -14.90
N LYS A 4 -4.86 11.01 -13.68
CA LYS A 4 -3.41 11.01 -13.46
C LYS A 4 -2.83 9.72 -14.06
N ASN A 5 -1.74 9.83 -14.81
CA ASN A 5 -1.09 8.65 -15.36
C ASN A 5 -0.45 7.80 -14.23
N LYS A 6 -0.20 6.52 -14.48
CA LYS A 6 0.35 5.58 -13.47
C LYS A 6 1.62 6.13 -12.80
N LYS A 7 2.50 6.77 -13.57
CA LYS A 7 3.76 7.34 -13.10
C LYS A 7 3.53 8.49 -12.11
N GLU A 8 2.60 9.40 -12.40
CA GLU A 8 2.22 10.49 -11.50
C GLU A 8 1.68 9.99 -10.17
N ARG A 9 0.84 8.94 -10.20
CA ARG A 9 0.36 8.29 -8.97
C ARG A 9 1.53 7.70 -8.17
N VAL A 10 2.47 7.01 -8.81
CA VAL A 10 3.65 6.47 -8.08
C VAL A 10 4.49 7.60 -7.46
N ILE A 11 4.73 8.71 -8.18
CA ILE A 11 5.46 9.87 -7.66
C ILE A 11 4.75 10.50 -6.46
N GLU A 12 3.42 10.60 -6.51
CA GLU A 12 2.64 11.11 -5.39
C GLU A 12 2.78 10.23 -4.14
N SER A 13 2.76 8.90 -4.28
CA SER A 13 3.01 8.00 -3.15
C SER A 13 4.42 8.14 -2.62
N LEU A 14 5.43 8.28 -3.49
CA LEU A 14 6.81 8.51 -3.07
C LEU A 14 6.93 9.78 -2.23
N SER A 15 6.27 10.87 -2.62
CA SER A 15 6.25 12.12 -1.86
C SER A 15 5.61 11.95 -0.47
N LYS A 16 4.54 11.16 -0.37
CA LYS A 16 3.92 10.81 0.92
C LYS A 16 4.86 9.99 1.80
N VAL A 17 5.52 8.96 1.24
CA VAL A 17 6.53 8.16 1.96
C VAL A 17 7.64 9.05 2.53
N GLN A 18 8.18 9.96 1.72
CA GLN A 18 9.25 10.88 2.13
C GLN A 18 8.83 11.89 3.20
N SER A 19 7.54 12.19 3.31
CA SER A 19 6.98 13.15 4.27
C SER A 19 6.29 12.47 5.47
N ALA A 20 6.34 11.15 5.55
CA ALA A 20 5.76 10.39 6.65
C ALA A 20 6.42 10.77 7.98
N LYS A 21 5.59 10.97 9.02
CA LYS A 21 6.06 11.42 10.35
C LYS A 21 6.29 10.26 11.32
N ASN A 22 5.78 9.08 11.00
CA ASN A 22 5.93 7.86 11.79
C ASN A 22 6.01 6.65 10.86
N ILE A 23 6.35 5.50 11.45
CA ILE A 23 6.56 4.26 10.70
C ILE A 23 5.27 3.69 10.12
N ASP A 24 4.15 3.84 10.81
CA ASP A 24 2.85 3.29 10.38
C ASP A 24 2.36 4.01 9.11
N ASP A 25 2.39 5.34 9.11
CA ASP A 25 2.09 6.17 7.93
C ASP A 25 3.04 5.84 6.77
N CYS A 26 4.34 5.70 7.07
CA CYS A 26 5.35 5.35 6.06
C CYS A 26 5.04 3.99 5.40
N GLN A 27 4.70 2.98 6.21
CA GLN A 27 4.32 1.66 5.73
C GLN A 27 3.06 1.71 4.88
N ASP A 28 2.02 2.43 5.31
CA ASP A 28 0.78 2.55 4.55
C ASP A 28 1.00 3.26 3.19
N TYR A 29 1.81 4.32 3.16
CA TYR A 29 2.17 4.97 1.89
C TYR A 29 3.04 4.09 1.00
N MET A 30 3.92 3.27 1.57
CA MET A 30 4.70 2.28 0.81
C MET A 30 3.80 1.20 0.20
N LEU A 31 2.80 0.71 0.94
CA LEU A 31 1.82 -0.26 0.42
C LEU A 31 1.00 0.36 -0.71
N GLU A 32 0.54 1.61 -0.55
CA GLU A 32 -0.15 2.34 -1.62
C GLU A 32 0.74 2.46 -2.88
N MET A 33 2.03 2.75 -2.70
CA MET A 33 3.00 2.82 -3.80
C MET A 33 3.17 1.47 -4.51
N LEU A 34 3.30 0.38 -3.74
CA LEU A 34 3.46 -0.97 -4.27
C LEU A 34 2.22 -1.41 -5.06
N TRP A 35 1.01 -1.12 -4.55
CA TRP A 35 -0.22 -1.36 -5.30
C TRP A 35 -0.23 -0.61 -6.63
N ARG A 36 0.08 0.69 -6.61
CA ARG A 36 0.17 1.52 -7.83
C ARG A 36 1.22 1.02 -8.82
N ILE A 37 2.28 0.37 -8.36
CA ILE A 37 3.28 -0.27 -9.24
C ILE A 37 2.71 -1.56 -9.86
N ALA A 38 2.03 -2.38 -9.07
CA ALA A 38 1.54 -3.69 -9.47
C ALA A 38 0.28 -3.64 -10.35
N GLU A 39 -0.59 -2.64 -10.15
CA GLU A 39 -1.85 -2.45 -10.88
C GLU A 39 -1.63 -2.45 -12.40
N GLY A 40 -2.39 -3.29 -13.11
CA GLY A 40 -2.30 -3.50 -14.56
C GLY A 40 -1.05 -4.26 -15.00
N THR A 41 -0.31 -4.89 -14.09
CA THR A 41 0.85 -5.73 -14.40
C THR A 41 0.56 -7.19 -14.06
N LYS A 42 1.43 -8.10 -14.53
CA LYS A 42 1.35 -9.52 -14.18
C LYS A 42 1.45 -9.82 -12.67
N TYR A 43 1.89 -8.86 -11.86
CA TYR A 43 2.05 -9.00 -10.41
C TYR A 43 0.84 -8.53 -9.59
N GLU A 44 -0.19 -7.98 -10.24
CA GLU A 44 -1.35 -7.41 -9.54
C GLU A 44 -2.01 -8.42 -8.60
N SER A 45 -2.23 -9.65 -9.08
CA SER A 45 -2.83 -10.72 -8.28
C SER A 45 -1.96 -11.10 -7.07
N ASP A 46 -0.66 -11.26 -7.27
CA ASP A 46 0.26 -11.67 -6.20
C ASP A 46 0.35 -10.60 -5.10
N VAL A 47 0.39 -9.33 -5.50
CA VAL A 47 0.43 -8.20 -4.56
C VAL A 47 -0.90 -8.07 -3.82
N SER A 48 -2.04 -8.28 -4.48
CA SER A 48 -3.35 -8.30 -3.82
C SER A 48 -3.39 -9.37 -2.72
N ILE A 49 -2.95 -10.59 -3.01
CA ILE A 49 -2.91 -11.70 -2.03
C ILE A 49 -2.02 -11.34 -0.84
N ALA A 50 -0.85 -10.76 -1.08
CA ALA A 50 0.05 -10.34 0.00
C ALA A 50 -0.59 -9.26 0.89
N PHE A 51 -1.35 -8.32 0.29
CA PHE A 51 -2.03 -7.25 1.01
C PHE A 51 -3.21 -7.77 1.83
N ASP A 52 -3.98 -8.73 1.29
CA ASP A 52 -5.04 -9.40 2.03
C ASP A 52 -4.50 -10.12 3.27
N CYS A 53 -3.37 -10.84 3.15
CA CYS A 53 -2.69 -11.48 4.27
C CYS A 53 -2.27 -10.47 5.37
N LEU A 54 -1.74 -9.31 4.95
CA LEU A 54 -1.36 -8.25 5.88
C LEU A 54 -2.60 -7.67 6.60
N GLN A 55 -3.67 -7.40 5.86
CA GLN A 55 -4.90 -6.87 6.44
C GLN A 55 -5.50 -7.84 7.46
N GLN A 56 -5.59 -9.13 7.12
CA GLN A 56 -6.05 -10.16 8.06
C GLN A 56 -5.23 -10.20 9.36
N HIS A 57 -3.91 -9.98 9.28
CA HIS A 57 -3.08 -9.93 10.48
C HIS A 57 -3.34 -8.66 11.30
N ARG A 58 -3.46 -7.50 10.65
CA ARG A 58 -3.83 -6.23 11.32
C ARG A 58 -5.19 -6.35 12.02
N ASP A 59 -6.18 -6.95 11.36
CA ASP A 59 -7.52 -7.19 11.92
C ASP A 59 -7.45 -8.11 13.15
N ARG A 60 -6.69 -9.21 13.08
CA ARG A 60 -6.48 -10.11 14.23
C ARG A 60 -5.86 -9.39 15.44
N ILE A 61 -4.89 -8.51 15.20
CA ILE A 61 -4.27 -7.71 16.27
C ILE A 61 -5.29 -6.73 16.86
N ALA A 62 -6.05 -6.02 16.02
CA ALA A 62 -7.06 -5.05 16.46
C ALA A 62 -8.18 -5.70 17.30
N GLU A 63 -8.55 -6.94 16.99
CA GLU A 63 -9.53 -7.73 17.75
C GLU A 63 -8.97 -8.32 19.06
N GLY A 64 -7.70 -8.04 19.41
CA GLY A 64 -7.05 -8.61 20.60
C GLY A 64 -6.77 -10.11 20.48
N LYS A 65 -6.78 -10.65 19.25
CA LYS A 65 -6.47 -12.06 18.93
C LYS A 65 -5.02 -12.25 18.46
N GLY A 66 -4.22 -11.20 18.47
CA GLY A 66 -2.78 -11.26 18.26
C GLY A 66 -2.09 -11.69 19.55
N SER A 67 -1.86 -13.01 19.68
CA SER A 67 -1.06 -13.58 20.76
C SER A 67 0.41 -13.68 20.39
#